data_AF-A0A7C5ME95-F1
#
_entry.id   AF-A0A7C5ME95-F1
#
_cell.length_a   1.000
_cell.length_b   1.000
_cell.length_c   1.000
_cell.angle_alpha   90.00
_cell.angle_beta   90.00
_cell.angle_gamma   90.00
#
_symmetry.space_group_name_H-M   'P 1'
#
loop_
_entity.id
_entity.type
_entity.pdbx_description
1 polymer ?
#
loop_
_entity_poly.entity_id
_entity_poly.type
_entity_poly.pdbx_seq_one_letter_code
_entity_poly.pdbx_strand_id
1 'polypeptide(L)'
;MKDDRLGLFSGIGMVIANMIGAGVFLSTGFMAQELTPKQILLAWTIGAFLALAGARAYAGIAQIVPRSGGEYQYLSTLIHPALGYLAGWASLLLGFSAPIAIDAVAAGAFANTLSVKIDAKIIAAFLIIVLTGVHAVKLRFSVVAQNL
;
A
#
# COMPACT_ATOMS: atom_id res chain seq x y z
N MET A 1 14.66 -18.25 -22.45
CA MET A 1 13.48 -17.79 -21.68
C MET A 1 14.03 -16.76 -20.70
N LYS A 2 13.72 -15.47 -20.86
CA LYS A 2 14.21 -14.42 -19.94
C LYS A 2 13.59 -14.72 -18.57
N ASP A 3 14.39 -14.74 -17.51
CA ASP A 3 13.88 -14.91 -16.16
C ASP A 3 12.96 -13.72 -15.81
N ASP A 4 11.65 -13.91 -15.95
CA ASP A 4 10.60 -12.95 -15.60
C ASP A 4 10.40 -12.85 -14.05
N ARG A 5 11.42 -13.19 -13.26
CA ARG A 5 11.36 -13.20 -11.79
C ARG A 5 11.94 -11.89 -11.25
N LEU A 6 11.22 -11.27 -10.30
CA LEU A 6 11.74 -10.13 -9.56
C LEU A 6 12.98 -10.56 -8.76
N GLY A 7 14.11 -9.88 -8.98
CA GLY A 7 15.31 -10.05 -8.16
C GLY A 7 15.12 -9.49 -6.75
N LEU A 8 15.99 -9.88 -5.82
CA LEU A 8 15.91 -9.49 -4.41
C LEU A 8 15.83 -7.96 -4.22
N PHE A 9 16.73 -7.21 -4.86
CA PHE A 9 16.76 -5.75 -4.75
C PHE A 9 15.52 -5.08 -5.34
N SER A 10 15.02 -5.58 -6.48
CA SER A 10 13.78 -5.09 -7.08
C SER A 10 12.57 -5.39 -6.17
N GLY A 11 12.55 -6.56 -5.52
CA GLY A 11 11.53 -6.91 -4.53
C GLY A 11 11.58 -6.00 -3.30
N ILE A 12 12.77 -5.77 -2.74
CA ILE A 12 12.95 -4.84 -1.60
C ILE A 12 12.49 -3.43 -1.97
N GLY A 13 12.92 -2.92 -3.13
CA GLY A 13 12.51 -1.59 -3.61
C GLY A 13 11.01 -1.48 -3.79
N MET A 14 10.37 -2.51 -4.35
CA MET A 14 8.90 -2.55 -4.51
C MET A 14 8.18 -2.53 -3.16
N VAL A 15 8.66 -3.28 -2.17
CA VAL A 15 8.09 -3.26 -0.81
C VAL A 15 8.23 -1.86 -0.19
N ILE A 16 9.41 -1.24 -0.28
CA ILE A 16 9.63 0.12 0.25
C ILE A 16 8.68 1.12 -0.42
N ALA A 17 8.59 1.09 -1.76
CA ALA A 17 7.73 1.98 -2.51
C ALA A 17 6.24 1.80 -2.15
N ASN A 18 5.80 0.57 -1.90
CA ASN A 18 4.41 0.30 -1.51
C ASN A 18 4.09 0.62 -0.05
N MET A 19 5.10 0.71 0.83
CA MET A 19 4.91 1.03 2.26
C MET A 19 4.86 2.53 2.54
N ILE A 20 5.56 3.35 1.75
CA ILE A 20 5.59 4.80 1.94
C ILE A 20 4.43 5.43 1.16
N GLY A 21 3.29 5.61 1.83
CA GLY A 21 2.10 6.27 1.29
C GLY A 21 1.82 7.66 1.91
N ALA A 22 0.63 8.22 1.67
CA ALA A 22 0.26 9.55 2.18
C ALA A 22 0.20 9.61 3.71
N GLY A 23 0.08 8.47 4.39
CA GLY A 23 0.01 8.37 5.85
C GLY A 23 1.19 9.01 6.59
N VAL A 24 2.40 9.00 6.01
CA VAL A 24 3.56 9.66 6.63
C VAL A 24 3.39 11.18 6.70
N PHE A 25 2.62 11.78 5.80
CA PHE A 25 2.34 13.22 5.77
C PHE A 25 1.05 13.56 6.52
N LEU A 26 -0.03 12.80 6.27
CA LEU A 26 -1.33 13.07 6.84
C LEU A 26 -1.39 12.72 8.32
N SER A 27 -1.02 11.49 8.70
CA SER A 27 -1.14 11.04 10.09
C SER A 27 -0.20 11.84 10.99
N THR A 28 1.02 12.12 10.54
CA THR A 28 1.94 13.01 11.29
C THR A 28 1.41 14.42 11.38
N GLY A 29 0.86 14.95 10.28
CA GLY A 29 0.26 16.29 10.24
C GLY A 29 -0.92 16.44 11.19
N PHE A 30 -1.78 15.42 11.31
CA PHE A 30 -2.86 15.41 12.30
C PHE A 30 -2.32 15.27 13.72
N MET A 31 -1.38 14.35 13.97
CA MET A 31 -0.77 14.20 15.29
C MET A 31 -0.08 15.49 15.75
N ALA A 32 0.58 16.23 14.86
CA ALA A 32 1.28 17.46 15.19
C ALA A 32 0.37 18.61 15.63
N GLN A 33 -0.95 18.51 15.41
CA GLN A 33 -1.91 19.51 15.89
C GLN A 33 -2.18 19.37 17.40
N GLU A 34 -2.02 18.16 17.95
CA GLU A 34 -2.40 17.84 19.33
C GLU A 34 -1.25 17.29 20.18
N LEU A 35 -0.20 16.75 19.55
CA LEU A 35 0.89 16.03 20.21
C LEU A 35 2.23 16.73 20.07
N THR A 36 3.09 16.53 21.07
CA THR A 36 4.48 16.99 21.04
C THR A 36 5.34 16.11 20.11
N PRO A 37 6.46 16.63 19.57
CA PRO A 37 7.37 15.85 18.74
C PRO A 37 7.84 14.54 19.40
N LYS A 38 8.05 14.55 20.72
CA LYS A 38 8.44 13.35 21.48
C LYS A 38 7.36 12.27 21.46
N GLN A 39 6.09 12.65 21.62
CA GLN A 39 4.96 11.71 21.56
C GLN A 39 4.79 11.11 20.16
N ILE A 40 4.96 11.94 19.12
CA ILE A 40 4.90 11.49 17.72
C ILE A 40 6.02 10.48 17.44
N LEU A 41 7.26 10.81 17.80
CA LEU A 41 8.40 9.90 17.62
C LEU A 41 8.23 8.60 18.41
N LEU A 42 7.67 8.65 19.61
CA LEU A 42 7.35 7.46 20.39
C LEU A 42 6.31 6.59 19.67
N ALA A 43 5.22 7.18 19.16
CA ALA A 43 4.20 6.46 18.40
C ALA A 43 4.80 5.79 17.15
N TRP A 44 5.66 6.49 16.40
CA TRP A 44 6.37 5.93 15.25
C TRP A 44 7.30 4.79 15.64
N THR A 45 8.02 4.93 16.75
CA THR A 45 8.93 3.88 17.24
C THR A 45 8.15 2.62 17.58
N ILE A 46 7.03 2.76 18.30
CA ILE A 46 6.14 1.63 18.62
C ILE A 46 5.59 0.99 17.34
N GLY A 47 5.13 1.81 16.39
CA GLY A 47 4.65 1.34 15.08
C GLY A 47 5.71 0.55 14.31
N ALA A 48 6.96 1.02 14.31
CA ALA A 48 8.09 0.34 13.67
C ALA A 48 8.36 -1.04 14.29
N PHE A 49 8.32 -1.16 15.64
CA PHE A 49 8.46 -2.45 16.31
C PHE A 49 7.33 -3.43 15.96
N LEU A 50 6.08 -2.95 15.93
CA LEU A 50 4.93 -3.76 15.53
C LEU A 50 5.04 -4.23 14.07
N ALA A 51 5.45 -3.34 13.17
CA ALA A 51 5.66 -3.67 11.76
C ALA A 51 6.76 -4.73 11.57
N LEU A 52 7.88 -4.62 12.30
CA LEU A 52 8.96 -5.62 12.27
C LEU A 52 8.50 -6.99 12.79
N ALA A 53 7.72 -7.01 13.87
CA ALA A 53 7.13 -8.26 14.39
C ALA A 53 6.20 -8.91 13.36
N GLY A 54 5.34 -8.11 12.72
CA GLY A 54 4.46 -8.56 11.64
C GLY A 54 5.24 -9.10 10.44
N ALA A 55 6.26 -8.37 9.97
CA ALA A 55 7.10 -8.79 8.85
C ALA A 55 7.79 -10.14 9.14
N ARG A 56 8.29 -10.35 10.36
CA ARG A 56 8.89 -11.62 10.76
C ARG A 56 7.88 -12.77 10.79
N ALA A 57 6.66 -12.52 11.27
CA ALA A 57 5.58 -13.51 11.26
C ALA A 57 5.19 -13.90 9.83
N TYR A 58 5.02 -12.92 8.94
CA TYR A 58 4.74 -13.15 7.53
C TYR A 58 5.88 -13.87 6.80
N ALA A 59 7.14 -13.60 7.13
CA ALA A 59 8.28 -14.31 6.56
C ALA A 59 8.25 -15.82 6.89
N GLY A 60 7.84 -16.19 8.11
CA GLY A 60 7.65 -17.60 8.49
C GLY A 60 6.54 -18.28 7.69
N ILE A 61 5.40 -17.60 7.51
CA ILE A 61 4.27 -18.11 6.73
C ILE A 61 4.66 -18.27 5.25
N ALA A 62 5.36 -17.29 4.68
CA ALA A 62 5.80 -17.32 3.28
C ALA A 62 6.76 -18.48 2.98
N GLN A 63 7.53 -18.96 3.97
CA GLN A 63 8.36 -20.17 3.83
C GLN A 63 7.53 -21.45 3.80
N ILE A 64 6.43 -21.50 4.55
CA ILE A 64 5.53 -22.66 4.61
C ILE A 64 4.66 -22.74 3.35
N VAL A 65 4.18 -21.59 2.86
CA VAL A 65 3.31 -21.48 1.68
C VAL A 65 4.03 -20.68 0.58
N PRO A 66 4.99 -21.29 -0.16
CA PRO A 66 5.81 -20.60 -1.16
C PRO A 66 5.07 -20.43 -2.49
N ARG A 67 3.83 -19.96 -2.45
CA ARG A 67 2.97 -19.71 -3.62
C ARG A 67 2.41 -18.30 -3.56
N SER A 68 2.29 -17.67 -4.72
CA SER A 68 1.63 -16.37 -4.85
C SER A 68 0.16 -16.45 -4.44
N GLY A 69 -0.35 -15.41 -3.78
CA GLY A 69 -1.77 -15.30 -3.40
C GLY A 69 -2.05 -14.62 -2.06
N GLY A 70 -1.02 -14.18 -1.33
CA GLY A 70 -1.18 -13.32 -0.14
C GLY A 70 -2.02 -13.95 0.97
N GLU A 71 -2.80 -13.12 1.67
CA GLU A 71 -3.62 -13.58 2.81
C GLU A 71 -4.66 -14.63 2.40
N TYR A 72 -5.24 -14.50 1.20
CA TYR A 72 -6.16 -15.49 0.63
C TYR A 72 -5.51 -16.88 0.63
N GLN A 73 -4.33 -17.00 0.01
CA GLN A 73 -3.65 -18.29 -0.12
C GLN A 73 -3.19 -18.83 1.24
N TYR A 74 -2.68 -17.97 2.12
CA TYR A 74 -2.23 -18.37 3.45
C TYR A 74 -3.37 -18.95 4.28
N LEU A 75 -4.51 -18.27 4.35
CA LEU A 75 -5.65 -18.72 5.16
C LEU A 75 -6.42 -19.87 4.52
N SER A 76 -6.53 -19.91 3.19
CA SER A 76 -7.11 -21.05 2.48
C SER A 76 -6.32 -22.34 2.71
N THR A 77 -4.99 -22.24 2.80
CA THR A 77 -4.09 -23.40 2.95
C THR A 77 -3.96 -23.84 4.40
N LEU A 78 -3.76 -22.88 5.32
CA LEU A 78 -3.39 -23.17 6.70
C LEU A 78 -4.59 -23.30 7.64
N ILE A 79 -5.76 -22.75 7.27
CA ILE A 79 -6.93 -22.75 8.16
C ILE A 79 -8.15 -23.35 7.47
N HIS A 80 -8.76 -22.65 6.52
CA HIS A 80 -9.95 -23.13 5.81
C HIS A 80 -10.21 -22.32 4.53
N PRO A 81 -10.65 -22.93 3.41
CA PRO A 81 -10.96 -22.22 2.17
C PRO A 81 -11.93 -21.05 2.31
N ALA A 82 -12.95 -21.18 3.17
CA ALA A 82 -13.92 -20.11 3.42
C ALA A 82 -13.28 -18.86 4.08
N LEU A 83 -12.31 -19.05 4.98
CA LEU A 83 -11.61 -17.94 5.61
C LEU A 83 -10.66 -17.25 4.63
N GLY A 84 -9.98 -18.03 3.79
CA GLY A 84 -9.20 -17.46 2.70
C GLY A 84 -10.06 -16.65 1.74
N TYR A 85 -11.25 -17.14 1.36
CA TYR A 85 -12.20 -16.38 0.54
C TYR A 85 -12.60 -15.04 1.17
N LEU A 86 -12.98 -15.04 2.45
CA LEU A 86 -13.30 -13.80 3.17
C LEU A 86 -12.08 -12.86 3.27
N ALA A 87 -10.90 -13.41 3.52
CA ALA A 87 -9.66 -12.62 3.56
C ALA A 87 -9.30 -12.03 2.21
N GLY A 88 -9.58 -12.73 1.10
CA GLY A 88 -9.43 -12.20 -0.25
C GLY A 88 -10.30 -10.96 -0.47
N TRP A 89 -11.57 -11.00 -0.04
CA TRP A 89 -12.46 -9.83 -0.09
C TRP A 89 -11.99 -8.70 0.82
N ALA A 90 -11.57 -9.01 2.04
CA ALA A 90 -11.04 -8.01 2.96
C ALA A 90 -9.77 -7.35 2.40
N SER A 91 -8.86 -8.13 1.82
CA SER A 91 -7.63 -7.63 1.19
C SER A 91 -7.95 -6.74 -0.01
N LEU A 92 -8.87 -7.14 -0.88
CA LEU A 92 -9.30 -6.33 -2.03
C LEU A 92 -9.89 -4.98 -1.61
N LEU A 93 -10.85 -4.99 -0.68
CA LEU A 93 -11.61 -3.80 -0.31
C LEU A 93 -10.86 -2.91 0.68
N LEU A 94 -10.36 -3.51 1.77
CA LEU A 94 -9.75 -2.79 2.88
C LEU A 94 -8.23 -2.68 2.73
N GLY A 95 -7.58 -3.71 2.17
CA GLY A 95 -6.13 -3.75 2.01
C GLY A 95 -5.61 -2.90 0.84
N PHE A 96 -6.34 -2.82 -0.26
CA PHE A 96 -5.90 -2.10 -1.47
C PHE A 96 -6.82 -0.93 -1.85
N SER A 97 -8.13 -1.17 -2.00
CA SER A 97 -9.04 -0.15 -2.54
C SER A 97 -9.17 1.09 -1.65
N ALA A 98 -9.31 0.90 -0.33
CA ALA A 98 -9.43 2.01 0.61
C ALA A 98 -8.15 2.88 0.71
N PRO A 99 -6.93 2.30 0.86
CA PRO A 99 -5.69 3.08 0.83
C PRO A 99 -5.50 3.86 -0.48
N ILE A 100 -5.76 3.25 -1.63
CA ILE A 100 -5.68 3.93 -2.94
C ILE A 100 -6.60 5.16 -2.97
N ALA A 101 -7.82 5.04 -2.45
CA ALA A 101 -8.75 6.16 -2.38
C ALA A 101 -8.26 7.27 -1.44
N ILE A 102 -7.71 6.91 -0.28
CA ILE A 102 -7.14 7.87 0.68
C ILE A 102 -5.96 8.61 0.06
N ASP A 103 -5.01 7.90 -0.57
CA ASP A 103 -3.84 8.50 -1.21
C ASP A 103 -4.25 9.43 -2.36
N ALA A 104 -5.25 9.04 -3.18
CA ALA A 104 -5.75 9.88 -4.26
C ALA A 104 -6.45 11.15 -3.76
N VAL A 105 -7.23 11.07 -2.67
CA VAL A 105 -7.84 12.24 -2.02
C VAL A 105 -6.77 13.14 -1.41
N ALA A 106 -5.74 12.56 -0.80
CA ALA A 106 -4.59 13.30 -0.30
C ALA A 106 -3.90 14.09 -1.41
N ALA A 107 -3.65 13.45 -2.56
CA ALA A 107 -3.07 14.09 -3.73
C ALA A 107 -3.94 15.27 -4.22
N GLY A 108 -5.26 15.10 -4.26
CA GLY A 108 -6.19 16.19 -4.58
C GLY A 108 -6.16 17.35 -3.58
N ALA A 109 -6.08 17.04 -2.27
CA ALA A 109 -5.94 18.05 -1.23
C ALA A 109 -4.61 18.82 -1.35
N PHE A 110 -3.49 18.12 -1.61
CA PHE A 110 -2.21 18.76 -1.87
C PHE A 110 -2.23 19.63 -3.12
N ALA A 111 -2.85 19.18 -4.22
CA ALA A 111 -2.97 19.96 -5.44
C ALA A 111 -3.71 21.30 -5.20
N ASN A 112 -4.70 21.32 -4.30
CA ASN A 112 -5.40 22.55 -3.94
C ASN A 112 -4.54 23.56 -3.17
N THR A 113 -3.45 23.12 -2.52
CA THR A 113 -2.45 24.06 -1.96
C THR A 113 -1.73 24.85 -3.05
N LEU A 114 -1.69 24.33 -4.29
CA LEU A 114 -1.17 24.99 -5.49
C LEU A 114 -2.26 25.78 -6.25
N SER A 115 -3.37 26.13 -5.60
CA SER A 115 -4.46 26.95 -6.16
C SER A 115 -5.28 26.33 -7.30
N VAL A 116 -5.32 24.99 -7.42
CA VAL A 116 -6.16 24.28 -8.41
C VAL A 116 -7.67 24.50 -8.17
N LYS A 117 -8.11 24.67 -6.91
CA LYS A 117 -9.50 24.99 -6.49
C LYS A 117 -10.59 24.05 -7.04
N ILE A 118 -10.27 22.76 -7.20
CA ILE A 118 -11.24 21.72 -7.60
C ILE A 118 -11.49 20.81 -6.39
N ASP A 119 -12.69 20.26 -6.25
CA ASP A 119 -12.97 19.27 -5.19
C ASP A 119 -11.94 18.12 -5.23
N ALA A 120 -11.27 17.87 -4.10
CA ALA A 120 -10.22 16.87 -3.99
C ALA A 120 -10.70 15.46 -4.41
N LYS A 121 -11.98 15.14 -4.23
CA LYS A 121 -12.57 13.86 -4.64
C LYS A 121 -12.69 13.75 -6.16
N ILE A 122 -12.93 14.87 -6.86
CA ILE A 122 -12.97 14.89 -8.34
C ILE A 122 -11.55 14.64 -8.88
N ILE A 123 -10.55 15.32 -8.31
CA ILE A 123 -9.14 15.10 -8.66
C ILE A 123 -8.77 13.63 -8.37
N ALA A 124 -9.14 13.11 -7.20
CA ALA A 124 -8.87 11.73 -6.81
C ALA A 124 -9.48 10.71 -7.78
N ALA A 125 -10.78 10.87 -8.12
CA ALA A 125 -11.46 10.00 -9.06
C ALA A 125 -10.79 10.03 -10.44
N PHE A 126 -10.43 11.22 -10.93
CA PHE A 126 -9.71 11.38 -12.18
C PHE A 126 -8.35 10.68 -12.14
N LEU A 127 -7.55 10.88 -11.08
CA LEU A 127 -6.24 10.22 -10.90
C LEU A 127 -6.37 8.70 -10.90
N ILE A 128 -7.33 8.15 -10.15
CA ILE A 128 -7.56 6.70 -10.11
C ILE A 128 -7.91 6.17 -11.50
N ILE A 129 -8.81 6.83 -12.24
CA ILE A 129 -9.19 6.42 -13.60
C ILE A 129 -7.98 6.44 -14.55
N VAL A 130 -7.19 7.52 -14.52
CA VAL A 130 -6.01 7.67 -15.37
C VAL A 130 -4.95 6.62 -15.06
N LEU A 131 -4.59 6.45 -13.78
CA LEU A 131 -3.60 5.46 -13.35
C LEU A 131 -4.09 4.03 -13.64
N THR A 132 -5.36 3.73 -13.41
CA THR A 132 -5.95 2.44 -13.79
C THR A 132 -5.84 2.22 -15.30
N GLY A 133 -6.11 3.25 -16.11
CA GLY A 133 -5.92 3.20 -17.56
C GLY A 133 -4.48 2.90 -17.96
N VAL A 134 -3.50 3.57 -17.34
CA VAL A 134 -2.06 3.32 -17.58
C VAL A 134 -1.70 1.87 -17.25
N HIS A 135 -2.17 1.37 -16.11
CA HIS A 135 -1.86 0.02 -15.63
C HIS A 135 -2.61 -1.10 -16.38
N ALA A 136 -3.74 -0.81 -17.01
CA ALA A 136 -4.56 -1.78 -17.74
C ALA A 136 -4.02 -2.12 -19.15
N VAL A 137 -3.21 -1.24 -19.77
CA VAL A 137 -2.83 -1.39 -21.19
C VAL A 137 -1.73 -2.44 -21.41
N LYS A 138 -0.55 -2.28 -20.78
CA LYS A 138 0.57 -3.23 -20.86
C LYS A 138 1.42 -3.17 -19.61
N LEU A 139 1.89 -4.33 -19.14
CA LEU A 139 2.76 -4.47 -17.97
C LEU A 139 3.99 -3.55 -18.02
N ARG A 140 4.59 -3.35 -19.20
CA ARG A 140 5.75 -2.46 -19.39
C ARG A 140 5.47 -1.02 -18.92
N PHE A 141 4.26 -0.52 -19.12
CA PHE A 141 3.89 0.84 -18.73
C PHE A 141 3.75 0.94 -17.22
N SER A 142 3.20 -0.09 -16.57
CA SER A 142 3.18 -0.19 -15.11
C SER A 142 4.59 -0.17 -14.51
N VAL A 143 5.52 -0.94 -15.09
CA VAL A 143 6.91 -0.99 -14.62
C VAL A 143 7.61 0.36 -14.81
N VAL A 144 7.42 1.02 -15.96
CA VAL A 144 8.00 2.35 -16.19
C VAL A 144 7.42 3.38 -15.23
N ALA A 145 6.09 3.40 -15.05
CA ALA A 145 5.42 4.32 -14.13
C ALA A 145 5.88 4.12 -12.68
N GLN A 146 6.12 2.89 -12.25
CA GLN A 146 6.62 2.57 -10.90
C GLN A 146 8.06 3.08 -10.65
N ASN A 147 8.85 3.30 -11.71
CA ASN A 147 10.25 3.72 -11.62
C ASN A 147 10.45 5.23 -11.89
N LEU A 148 9.37 5.98 -12.15
CA LEU A 148 9.38 7.44 -12.26
C LEU A 148 9.26 8.07 -10.88
#